data_AF-R7JBF8-F1
#
_entry.id   AF-R7JBF8-F1
#
_cell.length_a   1.000
_cell.length_b   1.000
_cell.length_c   1.000
_cell.angle_alpha   90.00
_cell.angle_beta   90.00
_cell.angle_gamma   90.00
#
_symmetry.space_group_name_H-M   'P 1'
#
loop_
_entity.id
_entity.type
_entity.pdbx_description
1 polymer ?
#
loop_
_entity_poly.entity_id
_entity_poly.type
_entity_poly.pdbx_seq_one_letter_code
_entity_poly.pdbx_strand_id
1 'polypeptide(L)'
;MKKLFLILALMLFIPLKGICANVVPQYVSIEQTNTLGLYQAPSEIVLYKEPTQTANIVHSISWIGEKIFPETVKADDLFVVFVPSKNLGLLAVTDETEDWVQVIYNNSTGAKGWIKKDDPYRFMSWIMFYNMYGKKYGLTLLKEAPAEAKDLHTSTDDKSQIAGTINMPQKINLNVMRGNWALVSVMDIDRVPKTGYVRWRSDNGVKYYFPAIK
;
A
#
# COMPACT_ATOMS: atom_id res chain seq x y z
N MET A 1 -40.85 -28.94 17.56
CA MET A 1 -40.25 -28.55 16.28
C MET A 1 -40.22 -27.03 16.03
N LYS A 2 -41.30 -26.27 16.30
CA LYS A 2 -41.32 -24.80 16.10
C LYS A 2 -40.27 -24.01 16.92
N LYS A 3 -39.93 -24.47 18.13
CA LYS A 3 -38.89 -23.82 18.97
C LYS A 3 -37.45 -24.02 18.45
N LEU A 4 -37.19 -25.09 17.69
CA LEU A 4 -35.86 -25.37 17.14
C LEU A 4 -35.54 -24.42 15.96
N PHE A 5 -36.55 -24.11 15.13
CA PHE A 5 -36.43 -23.12 14.05
C PHE A 5 -36.19 -21.70 14.58
N LEU A 6 -36.74 -21.35 15.75
CA LEU A 6 -36.54 -20.04 16.35
C LEU A 6 -35.09 -19.83 16.84
N ILE A 7 -34.47 -20.89 17.38
CA ILE A 7 -33.06 -20.85 17.84
C ILE A 7 -32.10 -20.78 16.63
N LEU A 8 -32.41 -21.52 15.55
CA LEU A 8 -31.62 -21.46 14.30
C LEU A 8 -31.73 -20.08 13.62
N ALA A 9 -32.91 -19.46 13.66
CA ALA A 9 -33.12 -18.11 13.16
C ALA A 9 -32.39 -17.04 14.00
N LEU A 10 -32.24 -17.24 15.31
CA LEU A 10 -31.52 -16.31 16.19
C LEU A 10 -29.99 -16.36 15.96
N MET A 11 -29.43 -17.51 15.58
CA MET A 11 -27.99 -17.63 15.26
C MET A 11 -27.59 -16.93 13.96
N LEU A 12 -28.54 -16.69 13.03
CA LEU A 12 -28.30 -15.92 11.80
C LEU A 12 -28.14 -14.40 12.03
N PHE A 13 -28.46 -13.92 13.23
CA PHE A 13 -28.31 -12.51 13.62
C PHE A 13 -27.09 -12.24 14.50
N ILE A 14 -26.16 -13.19 14.65
CA ILE A 14 -24.85 -12.85 15.20
C ILE A 14 -24.16 -11.99 14.13
N PRO A 15 -23.85 -10.71 14.39
CA PRO A 15 -23.00 -9.96 13.49
C PRO A 15 -21.68 -10.73 13.44
N LEU A 16 -21.38 -11.32 12.29
CA LEU A 16 -20.03 -11.73 11.94
C LEU A 16 -19.19 -10.48 12.14
N LYS A 17 -18.48 -10.39 13.28
CA LYS A 17 -17.48 -9.35 13.48
C LYS A 17 -16.59 -9.46 12.26
N GLY A 18 -16.66 -8.43 11.42
CA GLY A 18 -15.98 -8.40 10.14
C GLY A 18 -14.55 -8.81 10.38
N ILE A 19 -14.10 -9.83 9.65
CA ILE A 19 -12.67 -10.10 9.49
C ILE A 19 -12.10 -8.75 9.08
N CYS A 20 -11.29 -8.13 9.94
CA CYS A 20 -10.70 -6.83 9.65
C CYS A 20 -9.86 -7.04 8.39
N ALA A 21 -10.39 -6.59 7.26
CA ALA A 21 -9.82 -6.88 5.97
C ALA A 21 -8.44 -6.24 5.89
N ASN A 22 -7.49 -6.95 5.25
CA ASN A 22 -6.19 -6.37 4.93
C ASN A 22 -6.38 -4.98 4.30
N VAL A 23 -5.62 -3.99 4.74
CA VAL A 23 -5.56 -2.69 4.06
C VAL A 23 -4.50 -2.82 2.97
N VAL A 24 -4.92 -2.78 1.71
CA VAL A 24 -4.04 -2.70 0.55
C VAL A 24 -4.75 -1.84 -0.50
N PRO A 25 -4.07 -0.87 -1.14
CA PRO A 25 -4.68 -0.01 -2.15
C PRO A 25 -5.39 -0.80 -3.24
N GLN A 26 -6.65 -0.43 -3.49
CA GLN A 26 -7.48 -0.98 -4.58
C GLN A 26 -7.82 0.06 -5.64
N TYR A 27 -7.75 1.34 -5.27
CA TYR A 27 -8.05 2.50 -6.10
C TYR A 27 -6.82 3.39 -6.17
N VAL A 28 -6.71 4.14 -7.25
CA VAL A 28 -5.73 5.21 -7.36
C VAL A 28 -6.02 6.28 -6.31
N SER A 29 -5.01 6.64 -5.51
CA SER A 29 -5.10 7.78 -4.61
C SER A 29 -4.51 9.01 -5.29
N ILE A 30 -5.29 10.09 -5.34
CA ILE A 30 -4.82 11.43 -5.72
C ILE A 30 -4.47 12.29 -4.49
N GLU A 31 -4.80 11.80 -3.29
CA GLU A 31 -4.42 12.41 -2.03
C GLU A 31 -3.10 11.83 -1.53
N GLN A 32 -2.31 12.66 -0.84
CA GLN A 32 -1.03 12.26 -0.23
C GLN A 32 -0.06 11.54 -1.18
N THR A 33 -0.01 11.97 -2.44
CA THR A 33 0.76 11.30 -3.51
C THR A 33 2.26 11.50 -3.40
N ASN A 34 2.68 12.64 -2.85
CA ASN A 34 4.07 13.05 -2.69
C ASN A 34 4.69 12.46 -1.42
N THR A 35 4.96 11.16 -1.47
CA THR A 35 5.60 10.39 -0.39
C THR A 35 6.90 9.78 -0.88
N LEU A 36 7.90 9.70 0.00
CA LEU A 36 9.23 9.15 -0.32
C LEU A 36 9.22 7.62 -0.39
N GLY A 37 8.36 7.00 0.42
CA GLY A 37 8.28 5.55 0.54
C GLY A 37 7.39 5.12 1.69
N LEU A 38 7.74 4.00 2.28
CA LEU A 38 7.01 3.37 3.37
C LEU A 38 7.92 3.08 4.55
N TYR A 39 7.40 3.23 5.76
CA TYR A 39 8.06 2.83 7.00
C TYR A 39 7.33 1.65 7.62
N GLN A 40 8.04 0.56 7.91
CA GLN A 40 7.47 -0.58 8.61
C GLN A 40 7.30 -0.26 10.09
N ALA A 41 6.04 -0.06 10.49
CA ALA A 41 5.68 0.38 11.82
C ALA A 41 6.13 -0.63 12.89
N PRO A 42 6.79 -0.18 13.97
CA PRO A 42 6.88 -0.98 15.18
C PRO A 42 5.50 -1.15 15.82
N SER A 43 5.34 -2.11 16.72
CA SER A 43 4.09 -2.32 17.46
C SER A 43 3.71 -1.13 18.32
N GLU A 44 4.69 -0.33 18.77
CA GLU A 44 4.50 0.90 19.54
C GLU A 44 4.99 2.08 18.70
N ILE A 45 4.07 2.95 18.29
CA ILE A 45 4.31 4.10 17.44
C ILE A 45 4.18 5.37 18.30
N VAL A 46 5.30 6.02 18.57
CA VAL A 46 5.33 7.32 19.26
C VAL A 46 5.62 8.41 18.24
N LEU A 47 4.68 9.35 18.08
CA LEU A 47 4.73 10.42 17.09
C LEU A 47 5.08 11.73 17.78
N TYR A 48 6.20 12.31 17.38
CA TYR A 48 6.70 13.59 17.85
C TYR A 48 6.34 14.71 16.89
N LYS A 49 6.20 15.94 17.40
CA LYS A 49 5.93 17.11 16.56
C LYS A 49 7.13 17.49 15.68
N GLU A 50 8.34 17.23 16.18
CA GLU A 50 9.63 17.56 15.54
C GLU A 50 10.59 16.37 15.70
N PRO A 51 11.64 16.24 14.86
CA PRO A 51 12.58 15.11 14.89
C PRO A 51 13.59 15.23 16.05
N THR A 52 13.08 15.33 17.28
CA THR A 52 13.87 15.37 18.51
C THR A 52 13.08 14.73 19.65
N GLN A 53 13.77 14.02 20.55
CA GLN A 53 13.14 13.34 21.68
C GLN A 53 12.61 14.31 22.75
N THR A 54 13.03 15.56 22.73
CA THR A 54 12.54 16.61 23.64
C THR A 54 11.27 17.29 23.13
N ALA A 55 10.85 17.01 21.88
CA ALA A 55 9.64 17.58 21.33
C ALA A 55 8.38 16.97 21.98
N ASN A 56 7.29 17.73 21.93
CA ASN A 56 5.99 17.24 22.38
C ASN A 56 5.56 16.02 21.55
N ILE A 57 5.03 15.02 22.24
CA ILE A 57 4.37 13.87 21.63
C ILE A 57 3.00 14.33 21.13
N VAL A 58 2.74 14.12 19.85
CA VAL A 58 1.47 14.43 19.18
C VAL A 58 0.49 13.27 19.37
N HIS A 59 0.98 12.03 19.26
CA HIS A 59 0.17 10.84 19.43
C HIS A 59 1.04 9.65 19.87
N SER A 60 0.46 8.75 20.66
CA SER A 60 0.99 7.40 20.88
C SER A 60 -0.05 6.38 20.39
N ILE A 61 0.38 5.40 19.60
CA ILE A 61 -0.49 4.38 19.01
C ILE A 61 0.20 3.03 19.19
N SER A 62 -0.53 2.04 19.71
CA SER A 62 -0.04 0.67 19.79
C SER A 62 -0.87 -0.26 18.92
N TRP A 63 -0.26 -1.29 18.35
CA TRP A 63 -0.95 -2.27 17.55
C TRP A 63 -0.29 -3.65 17.59
N ILE A 64 -1.11 -4.69 17.50
CA ILE A 64 -0.66 -6.07 17.36
C ILE A 64 -1.76 -6.92 16.72
N GLY A 65 -1.39 -7.64 15.65
CA GLY A 65 -2.38 -8.34 14.84
C GLY A 65 -3.47 -7.37 14.38
N GLU A 66 -4.73 -7.67 14.67
CA GLU A 66 -5.89 -6.83 14.30
C GLU A 66 -6.21 -5.72 15.30
N LYS A 67 -5.53 -5.68 16.46
CA LYS A 67 -5.83 -4.73 17.52
C LYS A 67 -5.02 -3.46 17.35
N ILE A 68 -5.67 -2.31 17.39
CA ILE A 68 -5.06 -0.98 17.35
C ILE A 68 -5.63 -0.17 18.53
N PHE A 69 -4.75 0.53 19.24
CA PHE A 69 -5.10 1.41 20.34
C PHE A 69 -4.50 2.82 20.13
N PRO A 70 -5.26 3.89 20.44
CA PRO A 70 -6.64 3.87 20.93
C PRO A 70 -7.62 3.38 19.86
N GLU A 71 -8.77 2.80 20.28
CA GLU A 71 -9.77 2.21 19.38
C GLU A 71 -10.39 3.22 18.39
N THR A 72 -10.17 4.51 18.60
CA THR A 72 -10.55 5.58 17.69
C THR A 72 -9.71 5.62 16.42
N VAL A 73 -8.53 5.01 16.41
CA VAL A 73 -7.64 4.93 15.25
C VAL A 73 -8.04 3.74 14.38
N LYS A 74 -8.38 4.01 13.12
CA LYS A 74 -8.71 2.98 12.15
C LYS A 74 -7.48 2.56 11.34
N ALA A 75 -7.45 1.31 10.91
CA ALA A 75 -6.32 0.76 10.18
C ALA A 75 -6.12 1.40 8.78
N ASP A 76 -7.22 1.74 8.10
CA ASP A 76 -7.23 2.42 6.79
C ASP A 76 -6.76 3.89 6.89
N ASP A 77 -7.08 4.54 8.00
CA ASP A 77 -6.54 5.86 8.31
C ASP A 77 -5.04 5.81 8.64
N LEU A 78 -4.58 4.78 9.35
CA LEU A 78 -3.20 4.72 9.81
C LEU A 78 -2.23 4.18 8.76
N PHE A 79 -2.56 3.07 8.11
CA PHE A 79 -1.64 2.30 7.28
C PHE A 79 -1.94 2.41 5.79
N VAL A 80 -0.89 2.44 4.97
CA VAL A 80 -1.01 2.21 3.52
C VAL A 80 -1.15 0.71 3.24
N VAL A 81 -0.40 -0.11 3.97
CA VAL A 81 -0.50 -1.57 3.93
C VAL A 81 -0.66 -2.10 5.34
N PHE A 82 -1.70 -2.89 5.57
CA PHE A 82 -1.95 -3.57 6.84
C PHE A 82 -2.34 -5.02 6.56
N VAL A 83 -1.50 -5.95 6.99
CA VAL A 83 -1.76 -7.40 6.92
C VAL A 83 -1.59 -7.97 8.33
N PRO A 84 -2.66 -7.96 9.14
CA PRO A 84 -2.59 -8.28 10.57
C PRO A 84 -2.13 -9.73 10.83
N SER A 85 -2.50 -10.67 9.95
CA SER A 85 -2.06 -12.08 10.03
C SER A 85 -0.55 -12.26 9.92
N LYS A 86 0.17 -11.25 9.41
CA LYS A 86 1.63 -11.20 9.32
C LYS A 86 2.27 -10.18 10.26
N ASN A 87 1.46 -9.52 11.09
CA ASN A 87 1.85 -8.36 11.90
C ASN A 87 2.64 -7.34 11.06
N LEU A 88 2.13 -7.01 9.87
CA LEU A 88 2.75 -6.09 8.92
C LEU A 88 1.90 -4.81 8.79
N GLY A 89 2.47 -3.67 9.17
CA GLY A 89 1.89 -2.34 9.03
C GLY A 89 2.90 -1.40 8.39
N LEU A 90 2.54 -0.77 7.28
CA LEU A 90 3.40 0.17 6.55
C LEU A 90 2.75 1.55 6.51
N LEU A 91 3.48 2.56 7.00
CA LEU A 91 3.08 3.96 7.04
C LEU A 91 3.66 4.72 5.85
N ALA A 92 2.93 5.70 5.32
CA ALA A 92 3.45 6.58 4.28
C ALA A 92 4.48 7.56 4.86
N VAL A 93 5.66 7.65 4.24
CA VAL A 93 6.74 8.56 4.66
C VAL A 93 6.74 9.80 3.78
N THR A 94 6.78 10.98 4.40
CA THR A 94 6.81 12.28 3.69
C THR A 94 8.15 12.98 3.78
N ASP A 95 8.95 12.68 4.81
CA ASP A 95 10.27 13.28 5.01
C ASP A 95 11.16 12.33 5.83
N GLU A 96 12.49 12.51 5.75
CA GLU A 96 13.43 11.77 6.58
C GLU A 96 14.67 12.59 6.96
N THR A 97 15.24 12.25 8.11
CA THR A 97 16.60 12.62 8.50
C THR A 97 17.39 11.34 8.74
N GLU A 98 18.63 11.42 9.24
CA GLU A 98 19.42 10.24 9.58
C GLU A 98 18.66 9.31 10.54
N ASP A 99 18.15 9.86 11.65
CA ASP A 99 17.55 9.09 12.74
C ASP A 99 16.02 9.14 12.79
N TRP A 100 15.36 9.91 11.92
CA TRP A 100 13.91 10.14 12.01
C TRP A 100 13.22 9.99 10.67
N VAL A 101 11.96 9.59 10.72
CA VAL A 101 11.04 9.62 9.57
C VAL A 101 9.81 10.42 9.93
N GLN A 102 9.38 11.31 9.05
CA GLN A 102 8.06 11.91 9.13
C GLN A 102 7.07 11.02 8.39
N VAL A 103 6.02 10.61 9.09
CA VAL A 103 4.97 9.74 8.53
C VAL A 103 3.62 10.42 8.56
N ILE A 104 2.73 9.97 7.67
CA ILE A 104 1.31 10.25 7.76
C ILE A 104 0.70 9.23 8.71
N TYR A 105 0.11 9.68 9.81
CA TYR A 105 -0.56 8.81 10.79
C TYR A 105 -2.09 8.85 10.69
N ASN A 106 -2.63 9.71 9.83
CA ASN A 106 -4.04 9.73 9.46
C ASN A 106 -4.15 10.14 7.97
N ASN A 107 -4.39 9.17 7.10
CA ASN A 107 -4.48 9.33 5.65
C ASN A 107 -5.66 10.22 5.24
N SER A 108 -6.79 10.14 5.94
CA SER A 108 -7.99 10.94 5.68
C SER A 108 -7.79 12.45 5.90
N THR A 109 -6.92 12.84 6.83
CA THR A 109 -6.64 14.26 7.15
C THR A 109 -5.28 14.73 6.67
N GLY A 110 -4.38 13.79 6.33
CA GLY A 110 -2.98 14.06 6.05
C GLY A 110 -2.17 14.46 7.28
N ALA A 111 -2.64 14.14 8.50
CA ALA A 111 -1.93 14.48 9.72
C ALA A 111 -0.59 13.72 9.82
N LYS A 112 0.46 14.44 10.24
CA LYS A 112 1.85 13.96 10.21
C LYS A 112 2.53 14.04 11.56
N GLY A 113 3.47 13.13 11.80
CA GLY A 113 4.33 13.13 12.97
C GLY A 113 5.66 12.45 12.69
N TRP A 114 6.64 12.71 13.55
CA TRP A 114 7.98 12.16 13.45
C TRP A 114 8.12 10.91 14.31
N ILE A 115 8.68 9.84 13.75
CA ILE A 115 9.05 8.62 14.45
C ILE A 115 10.58 8.55 14.48
N LYS A 116 11.14 8.27 15.66
CA LYS A 116 12.57 7.95 15.78
C LYS A 116 12.79 6.54 15.24
N LYS A 117 13.69 6.40 14.27
CA LYS A 117 14.08 5.10 13.72
C LYS A 117 14.71 4.27 14.85
N ASP A 118 14.14 3.11 15.11
CA ASP A 118 14.72 2.06 15.96
C ASP A 118 15.59 1.11 15.11
N ASP A 119 15.26 0.99 13.83
CA ASP A 119 15.98 0.21 12.83
C ASP A 119 15.97 0.95 11.48
N PRO A 120 17.13 1.30 10.90
CA PRO A 120 17.20 1.98 9.60
C PRO A 120 16.59 1.17 8.45
N TYR A 121 16.52 -0.17 8.56
CA TYR A 121 15.98 -1.03 7.51
C TYR A 121 14.44 -1.06 7.44
N ARG A 122 13.76 -0.45 8.41
CA ARG A 122 12.29 -0.31 8.38
C ARG A 122 11.82 0.68 7.33
N PHE A 123 12.66 1.65 6.96
CA PHE A 123 12.36 2.56 5.87
C PHE A 123 12.69 1.94 4.51
N MET A 124 11.72 1.99 3.60
CA MET A 124 11.89 1.60 2.21
C MET A 124 11.41 2.72 1.30
N SER A 125 12.27 3.19 0.40
CA SER A 125 11.79 4.00 -0.73
C SER A 125 10.76 3.23 -1.54
N TRP A 126 9.90 3.93 -2.30
CA TRP A 126 8.92 3.26 -3.16
C TRP A 126 9.56 2.24 -4.11
N ILE A 127 10.72 2.55 -4.69
CA ILE A 127 11.42 1.63 -5.58
C ILE A 127 11.87 0.37 -4.85
N MET A 128 12.37 0.48 -3.61
CA MET A 128 12.75 -0.67 -2.79
C MET A 128 11.52 -1.52 -2.43
N PHE A 129 10.43 -0.88 -2.01
CA PHE A 129 9.18 -1.55 -1.67
C PHE A 129 8.62 -2.34 -2.87
N TYR A 130 8.56 -1.74 -4.07
CA TYR A 130 8.09 -2.44 -5.27
C TYR A 130 9.05 -3.55 -5.69
N ASN A 131 10.36 -3.35 -5.59
CA ASN A 131 11.31 -4.43 -5.87
C ASN A 131 11.16 -5.61 -4.91
N MET A 132 10.90 -5.37 -3.63
CA MET A 132 10.74 -6.44 -2.64
C MET A 132 9.39 -7.15 -2.78
N TYR A 133 8.29 -6.39 -2.74
CA TYR A 133 6.94 -6.94 -2.70
C TYR A 133 6.38 -7.17 -4.11
N GLY A 134 6.61 -6.26 -5.04
CA GLY A 134 6.12 -6.37 -6.43
C GLY A 134 6.78 -7.52 -7.20
N LYS A 135 8.07 -7.80 -6.98
CA LYS A 135 8.71 -9.00 -7.59
C LYS A 135 8.19 -10.29 -7.00
N LYS A 136 7.98 -10.33 -5.68
CA LYS A 136 7.50 -11.52 -4.96
C LYS A 136 6.05 -11.85 -5.28
N TYR A 137 5.18 -10.84 -5.26
CA TYR A 137 3.73 -11.03 -5.36
C TYR A 137 3.16 -10.70 -6.74
N GLY A 138 3.92 -10.01 -7.59
CA GLY A 138 3.39 -9.36 -8.78
C GLY A 138 2.74 -8.01 -8.45
N LEU A 139 2.20 -7.37 -9.49
CA LEU A 139 1.49 -6.10 -9.40
C LEU A 139 0.00 -6.29 -9.71
N THR A 140 -0.82 -5.42 -9.15
CA THR A 140 -2.22 -5.21 -9.52
C THR A 140 -2.36 -3.81 -10.07
N LEU A 141 -3.09 -3.66 -11.17
CA LEU A 141 -3.52 -2.34 -11.66
C LEU A 141 -4.63 -1.83 -10.75
N LEU A 142 -4.44 -0.65 -10.18
CA LEU A 142 -5.42 -0.01 -9.32
C LEU A 142 -6.62 0.44 -10.16
N LYS A 143 -7.81 0.36 -9.56
CA LYS A 143 -9.03 0.93 -10.16
C LYS A 143 -8.85 2.43 -10.34
N GLU A 144 -9.44 2.97 -11.39
CA GLU A 144 -9.36 4.39 -11.78
C GLU A 144 -7.97 4.83 -12.26
N ALA A 145 -7.03 3.88 -12.46
CA ALA A 145 -5.85 4.16 -13.25
C ALA A 145 -6.24 4.55 -14.68
N PRO A 146 -5.53 5.53 -15.26
CA PRO A 146 -5.88 6.03 -16.58
C PRO A 146 -5.60 4.95 -17.65
N ALA A 147 -6.27 5.03 -18.80
CA ALA A 147 -6.26 3.96 -19.78
C ALA A 147 -4.84 3.66 -20.30
N GLU A 148 -4.04 4.71 -20.50
CA GLU A 148 -2.65 4.65 -20.92
C GLU A 148 -1.74 3.92 -19.92
N ALA A 149 -2.14 3.77 -18.66
CA ALA A 149 -1.37 2.98 -17.70
C ALA A 149 -1.27 1.50 -18.12
N LYS A 150 -2.21 1.03 -18.95
CA LYS A 150 -2.25 -0.34 -19.49
C LYS A 150 -1.35 -0.55 -20.70
N ASP A 151 -0.80 0.51 -21.29
CA ASP A 151 0.01 0.40 -22.48
C ASP A 151 1.41 -0.12 -22.14
N LEU A 152 1.86 -1.09 -22.95
CA LEU A 152 3.18 -1.70 -22.86
C LEU A 152 4.09 -1.01 -23.87
N HIS A 153 4.92 -0.11 -23.37
CA HIS A 153 5.88 0.65 -24.15
C HIS A 153 7.17 -0.14 -24.41
N THR A 154 7.81 0.10 -25.55
CA THR A 154 9.10 -0.52 -25.89
C THR A 154 10.28 0.07 -25.11
N SER A 155 10.14 1.29 -24.57
CA SER A 155 11.15 1.94 -23.73
C SER A 155 10.50 2.81 -22.64
N THR A 156 11.32 3.46 -21.80
CA THR A 156 10.85 4.33 -20.71
C THR A 156 10.63 5.77 -21.19
N ASP A 157 9.87 5.93 -22.27
CA ASP A 157 9.54 7.20 -22.90
C ASP A 157 8.08 7.16 -23.37
N ASP A 158 7.31 8.20 -23.06
CA ASP A 158 5.91 8.33 -23.44
C ASP A 158 5.69 8.32 -24.96
N LYS A 159 6.71 8.71 -25.73
CA LYS A 159 6.66 8.72 -27.21
C LYS A 159 7.09 7.40 -27.83
N SER A 160 7.51 6.43 -27.02
CA SER A 160 7.94 5.13 -27.54
C SER A 160 6.77 4.34 -28.11
N GLN A 161 7.07 3.40 -29.01
CA GLN A 161 6.07 2.55 -29.62
C GLN A 161 5.35 1.70 -28.55
N ILE A 162 4.03 1.60 -28.67
CA ILE A 162 3.22 0.68 -27.89
C ILE A 162 3.35 -0.72 -28.51
N ALA A 163 3.96 -1.65 -27.78
CA ALA A 163 4.12 -3.05 -28.15
C ALA A 163 2.85 -3.87 -27.88
N GLY A 164 1.96 -3.37 -27.02
CA GLY A 164 0.65 -3.97 -26.74
C GLY A 164 -0.05 -3.26 -25.60
N THR A 165 -1.25 -3.73 -25.26
CA THR A 165 -2.05 -3.19 -24.14
C THR A 165 -2.51 -4.34 -23.25
N ILE A 166 -2.49 -4.10 -21.94
CA ILE A 166 -2.97 -5.01 -20.90
C ILE A 166 -4.50 -4.95 -20.85
N ASN A 167 -5.16 -6.10 -20.98
CA ASN A 167 -6.62 -6.16 -20.97
C ASN A 167 -7.17 -6.80 -19.70
N MET A 168 -6.94 -8.11 -19.55
CA MET A 168 -7.43 -8.92 -18.44
C MET A 168 -6.26 -9.75 -17.91
N PRO A 169 -5.32 -9.12 -17.19
CA PRO A 169 -4.12 -9.78 -16.74
C PRO A 169 -4.47 -10.79 -15.64
N GLN A 170 -4.07 -12.04 -15.82
CA GLN A 170 -4.12 -13.03 -14.73
C GLN A 170 -3.03 -12.73 -13.70
N LYS A 171 -1.86 -12.30 -14.18
CA LYS A 171 -0.72 -11.90 -13.36
C LYS A 171 0.15 -10.89 -14.10
N ILE A 172 0.62 -9.88 -13.37
CA ILE A 172 1.58 -8.88 -13.84
C ILE A 172 2.87 -9.10 -13.03
N ASN A 173 3.90 -9.67 -13.65
CA ASN A 173 5.18 -9.88 -12.99
C ASN A 173 6.04 -8.64 -13.17
N LEU A 174 6.56 -8.10 -12.07
CA LEU A 174 7.53 -7.01 -12.10
C LEU A 174 8.94 -7.55 -12.36
N ASN A 175 9.61 -7.03 -13.40
CA ASN A 175 10.99 -7.38 -13.71
C ASN A 175 11.96 -6.30 -13.21
N VAL A 176 11.72 -5.04 -13.58
CA VAL A 176 12.63 -3.91 -13.30
C VAL A 176 11.83 -2.64 -13.07
N MET A 177 12.26 -1.81 -12.11
CA MET A 177 11.75 -0.46 -11.91
C MET A 177 12.77 0.57 -12.43
N ARG A 178 12.31 1.59 -13.18
CA ARG A 178 13.13 2.71 -13.66
C ARG A 178 12.32 4.01 -13.64
N GLY A 179 12.58 4.88 -12.68
CA GLY A 179 11.84 6.14 -12.55
C GLY A 179 10.33 5.90 -12.40
N ASN A 180 9.54 6.45 -13.32
CA ASN A 180 8.09 6.31 -13.38
C ASN A 180 7.62 5.07 -14.19
N TRP A 181 8.57 4.26 -14.65
CA TRP A 181 8.34 3.09 -15.49
C TRP A 181 8.71 1.78 -14.81
N ALA A 182 7.95 0.73 -15.14
CA ALA A 182 8.18 -0.63 -14.68
C ALA A 182 8.19 -1.56 -15.87
N LEU A 183 9.29 -2.29 -16.07
CA LEU A 183 9.32 -3.40 -17.01
C LEU A 183 8.52 -4.55 -16.39
N VAL A 184 7.48 -4.98 -17.09
CA VAL A 184 6.60 -6.05 -16.63
C VAL A 184 6.47 -7.15 -17.67
N SER A 185 6.20 -8.36 -17.21
CA SER A 185 5.73 -9.46 -18.04
C SER A 185 4.32 -9.85 -17.62
N VAL A 186 3.40 -9.81 -18.58
CA VAL A 186 1.96 -9.96 -18.37
C VAL A 186 1.50 -11.24 -19.05
N MET A 187 0.72 -12.02 -18.31
CA MET A 187 -0.03 -13.14 -18.86
C MET A 187 -1.51 -12.75 -18.86
N ASP A 188 -2.02 -12.43 -20.04
CA ASP A 188 -3.44 -12.15 -20.25
C ASP A 188 -4.23 -13.47 -20.39
N ILE A 189 -5.56 -13.36 -20.40
CA ILE A 189 -6.47 -14.51 -20.59
C ILE A 189 -6.25 -15.24 -21.92
N ASP A 190 -5.74 -14.54 -22.94
CA ASP A 190 -5.35 -15.10 -24.25
C ASP A 190 -4.11 -16.00 -24.17
N ARG A 191 -3.46 -16.08 -23.00
CA ARG A 191 -2.22 -16.83 -22.71
C ARG A 191 -1.03 -16.44 -23.58
N VAL A 192 -1.06 -15.27 -24.21
CA VAL A 192 0.09 -14.74 -24.95
C VAL A 192 0.91 -13.87 -23.99
N PRO A 193 2.15 -14.26 -23.65
CA PRO A 193 2.98 -13.44 -22.78
C PRO A 193 3.36 -12.14 -23.49
N LYS A 194 3.12 -11.01 -22.83
CA LYS A 194 3.52 -9.69 -23.31
C LYS A 194 4.55 -9.12 -22.35
N THR A 195 5.61 -8.51 -22.87
CA THR A 195 6.63 -7.83 -22.06
C THR A 195 6.82 -6.43 -22.58
N GLY A 196 6.84 -5.46 -21.66
CA GLY A 196 7.03 -4.05 -21.99
C GLY A 196 7.06 -3.18 -20.75
N TYR A 197 7.31 -1.89 -20.93
CA TYR A 197 7.29 -0.90 -19.88
C TYR A 197 5.88 -0.37 -19.68
N VAL A 198 5.36 -0.45 -18.46
CA VAL A 198 4.17 0.29 -18.05
C VAL A 198 4.58 1.52 -17.23
N ARG A 199 3.79 2.58 -17.33
CA ARG A 199 3.92 3.71 -16.42
C ARG A 199 3.28 3.34 -15.09
N TRP A 200 4.10 3.03 -14.08
CA TRP A 200 3.57 2.53 -12.79
C TRP A 200 3.08 3.66 -11.87
N ARG A 201 3.56 4.88 -12.12
CA ARG A 201 3.10 6.10 -11.46
C ARG A 201 3.20 7.31 -12.40
N SER A 202 2.43 8.33 -12.10
CA SER A 202 2.52 9.64 -12.74
C SER A 202 3.76 10.44 -12.30
N ASP A 203 3.97 11.59 -12.94
CA ASP A 203 5.04 12.53 -12.57
C ASP A 203 4.78 13.21 -11.23
N ASN A 204 3.52 13.37 -10.82
CA ASN A 204 3.13 13.87 -9.50
C ASN A 204 2.98 12.77 -8.44
N GLY A 205 3.49 11.56 -8.71
CA GLY A 205 3.59 10.49 -7.71
C GLY A 205 2.31 9.69 -7.45
N VAL A 206 1.24 9.90 -8.23
CA VAL A 206 0.03 9.08 -8.23
C VAL A 206 0.40 7.68 -8.71
N LYS A 207 0.18 6.66 -7.89
CA LYS A 207 0.50 5.26 -8.23
C LYS A 207 -0.66 4.66 -9.00
N TYR A 208 -0.38 3.98 -10.11
CA TYR A 208 -1.38 3.27 -10.92
C TYR A 208 -1.34 1.77 -10.69
N TYR A 209 -0.17 1.25 -10.34
CA TYR A 209 0.02 -0.16 -9.97
C TYR A 209 0.36 -0.24 -8.50
N PHE A 210 0.07 -1.37 -7.86
CA PHE A 210 0.51 -1.63 -6.50
C PHE A 210 0.90 -3.11 -6.32
N PRO A 211 1.88 -3.44 -5.46
CA PRO A 211 2.19 -4.84 -5.15
C PRO A 211 0.97 -5.63 -4.67
N ALA A 212 0.76 -6.82 -5.24
CA ALA A 212 -0.39 -7.69 -4.95
C ALA A 212 -0.23 -8.47 -3.63
N ILE A 213 0.06 -7.75 -2.54
CA ILE A 213 0.33 -8.31 -1.21
C ILE A 213 -0.92 -9.02 -0.70
N LYS A 214 -0.74 -10.23 -0.17
CA LYS A 214 -1.76 -11.09 0.42
C LYS A 214 -1.24 -11.67 1.72
#